data_AF-C3ZYD5-F1
#
_entry.id   AF-C3ZYD5-F1
#
_cell.length_a   1.000
_cell.length_b   1.000
_cell.length_c   1.000
_cell.angle_alpha   90.00
_cell.angle_beta   90.00
_cell.angle_gamma   90.00
#
_symmetry.space_group_name_H-M   'P 1'
#
loop_
_entity.id
_entity.type
_entity.pdbx_description
1 polymer ?
#
loop_
_entity_poly.entity_id
_entity_poly.type
_entity_poly.pdbx_seq_one_letter_code
_entity_poly.pdbx_strand_id
1 'polypeptide(L)'
;MLLIQFAMIVVDRALYLRKNVPGKFIFQIVLVIGVHLWMFFVLPGFTDRPFVENSPAQLWYFTKCVYFGLSAYQIRSGYPTRILGNFLTKKYNYINLLLFQGFRVPRDKYTIKVFFMLIATLRIFKKDSFEFFFIQINHSYMYELYPIPRGVKKKAMVKYGAGGLLVFLLIIIIWFPLLFMSLVNTAGLPNHPIDATIEIAMGGYQ
;
A
#
# COMPACT_ATOMS: atom_id res chain seq x y z
N MET A 1 6.01 -13.91 5.67
CA MET A 1 5.78 -13.36 4.31
C MET A 1 5.94 -11.84 4.25
N LEU A 2 5.18 -11.05 5.02
CA LEU A 2 5.16 -9.58 4.90
C LEU A 2 6.48 -8.89 5.26
N LEU A 3 7.17 -9.33 6.31
CA LEU A 3 8.46 -8.73 6.72
C LEU A 3 9.55 -8.96 5.65
N ILE A 4 9.64 -10.18 5.12
CA ILE A 4 10.54 -10.53 4.01
C ILE A 4 10.18 -9.68 2.78
N GLN A 5 8.88 -9.54 2.48
CA GLN A 5 8.39 -8.71 1.39
C GLN A 5 8.83 -7.24 1.53
N PHE A 6 8.73 -6.69 2.72
CA PHE A 6 9.16 -5.33 3.01
C PHE A 6 10.68 -5.17 2.88
N ALA A 7 11.47 -6.10 3.42
CA ALA A 7 12.93 -6.09 3.28
C ALA A 7 13.36 -6.17 1.80
N MET A 8 12.71 -7.01 1.00
CA MET A 8 12.96 -7.12 -0.43
C MET A 8 12.68 -5.80 -1.17
N ILE A 9 11.61 -5.08 -0.83
CA ILE A 9 11.30 -3.76 -1.41
C ILE A 9 12.38 -2.73 -1.06
N VAL A 10 12.87 -2.72 0.19
CA VAL A 10 13.91 -1.79 0.64
C VAL A 10 15.23 -2.04 -0.07
N VAL A 11 15.66 -3.31 -0.16
CA VAL A 11 16.90 -3.69 -0.87
C VAL A 11 16.79 -3.35 -2.35
N ASP A 12 15.66 -3.66 -2.98
CA ASP A 12 15.43 -3.34 -4.38
C ASP A 12 15.53 -1.83 -4.66
N ARG A 13 14.95 -1.03 -3.77
CA ARG A 13 15.04 0.43 -3.84
C ARG A 13 16.46 0.95 -3.63
N ALA A 14 17.24 0.33 -2.75
CA ALA A 14 18.63 0.68 -2.51
C ALA A 14 19.50 0.39 -3.75
N LEU A 15 19.32 -0.77 -4.39
CA LEU A 15 20.01 -1.14 -5.63
C LEU A 15 19.66 -0.18 -6.77
N TYR A 16 18.38 0.19 -6.91
CA TYR A 16 17.93 1.18 -7.88
C TYR A 16 18.60 2.55 -7.67
N LEU A 17 18.65 3.05 -6.44
CA LEU A 17 19.24 4.37 -6.14
C LEU A 17 20.77 4.38 -6.34
N ARG A 18 21.44 3.25 -6.09
CA ARG A 18 22.87 3.07 -6.38
C ARG A 18 23.16 2.78 -7.87
N LYS A 19 22.13 2.56 -8.69
CA LYS A 19 22.22 2.20 -10.12
C LYS A 19 23.11 0.98 -10.39
N ASN A 20 23.18 0.06 -9.44
CA ASN A 20 24.04 -1.11 -9.54
C ASN A 20 23.33 -2.23 -10.33
N VAL A 21 23.53 -2.26 -11.65
CA VAL A 21 22.97 -3.28 -12.55
C VAL A 21 23.41 -4.70 -12.20
N PRO A 22 24.72 -5.02 -11.99
CA PRO A 22 25.11 -6.39 -11.66
C PRO A 22 24.55 -6.83 -10.30
N GLY A 23 24.49 -5.93 -9.31
CA GLY A 23 23.85 -6.23 -8.03
C GLY A 23 22.35 -6.54 -8.16
N LYS A 24 21.63 -5.78 -8.99
CA LYS A 24 20.22 -6.03 -9.32
C LYS A 24 20.02 -7.36 -10.04
N PHE A 25 20.93 -7.74 -10.94
CA PHE A 25 20.87 -9.02 -11.65
C PHE A 25 21.04 -10.22 -10.72
N ILE A 26 22.05 -10.20 -9.85
CA ILE A 26 22.26 -11.26 -8.85
C ILE A 26 21.05 -11.35 -7.91
N PHE A 27 20.55 -10.20 -7.44
CA PHE A 27 19.37 -10.13 -6.59
C PHE A 27 18.13 -10.73 -7.28
N GLN A 28 17.94 -10.46 -8.57
CA GLN A 28 16.85 -11.02 -9.36
C GLN A 28 16.92 -12.56 -9.44
N ILE A 29 18.10 -13.14 -9.66
CA ILE A 29 18.28 -14.60 -9.71
C ILE A 29 17.90 -15.24 -8.37
N VAL A 30 18.45 -14.70 -7.27
CA VAL A 30 18.18 -15.19 -5.91
C VAL A 30 16.70 -15.10 -5.58
N LEU A 31 16.04 -13.99 -5.95
CA LEU A 31 14.60 -13.80 -5.72
C LEU A 31 13.74 -14.78 -6.49
N VAL A 32 14.05 -15.01 -7.78
CA VAL A 32 13.28 -15.94 -8.62
C VAL A 32 13.37 -17.34 -8.03
N ILE A 33 14.58 -17.82 -7.74
CA ILE A 33 14.80 -19.15 -7.15
C ILE A 33 14.09 -19.24 -5.79
N GLY A 34 14.27 -18.25 -4.92
CA GLY A 34 13.66 -18.23 -3.59
C GLY A 34 12.15 -18.25 -3.62
N VAL A 35 11.51 -17.49 -4.53
CA VAL A 35 10.04 -17.47 -4.65
C VAL A 35 9.50 -18.79 -5.21
N HIS A 36 10.17 -19.42 -6.19
CA HIS A 36 9.73 -20.71 -6.72
C HIS A 36 9.88 -21.82 -5.68
N LEU A 37 11.02 -21.87 -4.99
CA LEU A 37 11.23 -22.84 -3.90
C LEU A 37 10.21 -22.66 -2.77
N TRP A 38 9.97 -21.41 -2.37
CA TRP A 38 8.98 -21.13 -1.33
C TRP A 38 7.56 -21.53 -1.75
N MET A 39 7.15 -21.19 -2.98
CA MET A 39 5.78 -21.38 -3.43
C MET A 39 5.43 -22.84 -3.71
N PHE A 40 6.36 -23.61 -4.27
CA PHE A 40 6.08 -24.99 -4.69
C PHE A 40 6.43 -26.04 -3.64
N PHE A 41 7.41 -25.78 -2.76
CA PHE A 41 7.85 -26.78 -1.77
C PHE A 41 7.46 -26.39 -0.34
N VAL A 42 7.75 -25.15 0.06
CA VAL A 42 7.57 -24.73 1.46
C VAL A 42 6.11 -24.47 1.79
N LEU A 43 5.38 -23.74 0.93
CA LEU A 43 4.00 -23.37 1.19
C LEU A 43 3.04 -24.59 1.25
N PRO A 44 3.11 -25.57 0.31
CA PRO A 44 2.28 -26.77 0.40
C PRO A 44 2.62 -27.62 1.63
N GLY A 45 3.90 -27.68 2.02
CA GLY A 45 4.34 -28.42 3.21
C GLY A 45 3.87 -27.83 4.55
N PHE A 46 3.50 -26.54 4.60
CA PHE A 46 2.90 -25.93 5.80
C PHE A 46 1.37 -25.89 5.79
N THR A 47 0.76 -25.94 4.62
CA THR A 47 -0.69 -25.70 4.46
C THR A 47 -1.46 -27.00 4.18
N ASP A 48 -0.77 -28.11 3.91
CA ASP A 48 -1.32 -29.42 3.50
C ASP A 48 -2.35 -29.32 2.37
N ARG A 49 -2.22 -28.28 1.54
CA ARG A 49 -3.10 -28.00 0.40
C ARG A 49 -2.24 -27.82 -0.85
N PRO A 50 -2.62 -28.45 -1.96
CA PRO A 50 -1.91 -28.26 -3.21
C PRO A 50 -2.04 -26.82 -3.70
N PHE A 51 -1.00 -26.31 -4.36
CA PHE A 51 -0.97 -24.94 -4.90
C PHE A 51 -2.14 -24.67 -5.87
N VAL A 52 -2.64 -25.70 -6.55
CA VAL A 52 -3.75 -25.64 -7.52
C VAL A 52 -5.08 -25.24 -6.86
N GLU A 53 -5.27 -25.53 -5.58
CA GLU A 53 -6.50 -25.19 -4.85
C GLU A 53 -6.42 -23.83 -4.14
N ASN A 54 -5.23 -23.24 -4.06
CA ASN A 54 -4.99 -22.00 -3.32
C ASN A 54 -5.01 -20.77 -4.25
N SER A 55 -6.22 -20.29 -4.58
CA SER A 55 -6.42 -19.12 -5.45
C SER A 55 -5.69 -17.84 -4.98
N PRO A 56 -5.65 -17.50 -3.66
CA PRO A 56 -4.86 -16.37 -3.18
C PRO A 56 -3.35 -16.50 -3.46
N ALA A 57 -2.78 -17.69 -3.30
CA ALA A 57 -1.37 -17.94 -3.57
C ALA A 57 -1.06 -17.84 -5.08
N GLN A 58 -1.97 -18.31 -5.94
CA GLN A 58 -1.85 -18.18 -7.39
C GLN A 58 -1.84 -16.71 -7.84
N LEU A 59 -2.77 -15.89 -7.32
CA LEU A 59 -2.83 -14.48 -7.64
C LEU A 59 -1.56 -13.73 -7.18
N TRP A 60 -1.07 -14.07 -5.98
CA TRP A 60 0.19 -13.51 -5.46
C TRP A 60 1.38 -13.91 -6.36
N TYR A 61 1.47 -15.19 -6.73
CA TYR A 61 2.53 -15.71 -7.59
C TYR A 61 2.50 -15.07 -8.99
N PHE A 62 1.32 -14.94 -9.59
CA PHE A 62 1.14 -14.25 -10.87
C PHE A 62 1.65 -12.80 -10.80
N THR A 63 1.27 -12.07 -9.76
CA THR A 63 1.74 -10.69 -9.53
C THR A 63 3.27 -10.64 -9.37
N LYS A 64 3.88 -11.66 -8.75
CA LYS A 64 5.34 -11.79 -8.66
C LYS A 64 6.00 -12.07 -10.01
N CYS A 65 5.42 -12.91 -10.84
CA CYS A 65 5.93 -13.15 -12.19
C CYS A 65 5.91 -11.89 -13.04
N VAL A 66 4.84 -11.08 -12.96
CA VAL A 66 4.78 -9.77 -13.62
C VAL A 66 5.89 -8.84 -13.09
N TYR A 67 6.11 -8.79 -11.77
CA TYR A 67 7.22 -8.04 -11.18
C TYR A 67 8.59 -8.50 -11.71
N PHE A 68 8.81 -9.80 -11.83
CA PHE A 68 10.05 -10.35 -12.36
C PHE A 68 10.26 -10.02 -13.84
N GLY A 69 9.21 -10.06 -14.66
CA GLY A 69 9.27 -9.64 -16.06
C GLY A 69 9.66 -8.17 -16.21
N LEU A 70 9.03 -7.28 -15.43
CA LEU A 70 9.37 -5.84 -15.42
C LEU A 70 10.78 -5.58 -14.89
N SER A 71 11.22 -6.32 -13.87
CA SER A 71 12.57 -6.23 -13.30
C SER A 71 13.64 -6.68 -14.30
N ALA A 72 13.40 -7.79 -15.03
CA ALA A 72 14.28 -8.26 -16.08
C ALA A 72 14.35 -7.27 -17.25
N TYR A 73 13.21 -6.68 -17.64
CA TYR A 73 13.17 -5.63 -18.65
C TYR A 73 13.98 -4.40 -18.24
N GLN A 74 13.92 -4.01 -16.96
CA GLN A 74 14.73 -2.92 -16.42
C GLN A 74 16.23 -3.23 -16.46
N ILE A 75 16.64 -4.46 -16.12
CA ILE A 75 18.05 -4.88 -16.20
C ILE A 75 18.53 -4.85 -17.65
N ARG A 76 17.71 -5.35 -18.59
CA ARG A 76 18.03 -5.35 -20.03
C ARG A 76 18.16 -3.93 -20.60
N SER A 77 17.29 -3.02 -20.19
CA SER A 77 17.27 -1.63 -20.68
C SER A 77 18.30 -0.73 -19.99
N GLY A 78 18.86 -1.16 -18.86
CA GLY A 78 19.80 -0.39 -18.06
C GLY A 78 19.14 0.76 -17.27
N TYR A 79 19.95 1.43 -16.44
CA TYR A 79 19.50 2.58 -15.66
C TYR A 79 19.81 3.91 -16.37
N PRO A 80 18.89 4.89 -16.36
CA PRO A 80 19.14 6.21 -16.95
C PRO A 80 20.22 6.97 -16.17
N THR A 81 20.96 7.83 -16.89
CA THR A 81 22.02 8.67 -16.33
C THR A 81 21.50 9.65 -15.27
N ARG A 82 20.24 10.10 -15.37
CA ARG A 82 19.59 10.98 -14.40
C ARG A 82 18.30 10.35 -13.85
N ILE A 83 18.27 10.11 -12.53
CA ILE A 83 17.04 9.77 -11.82
C ILE A 83 16.38 11.09 -11.44
N LEU A 84 15.49 11.61 -12.29
CA LEU A 84 14.61 12.72 -11.89
C LEU A 84 13.75 12.26 -10.71
N GLY A 85 13.41 13.20 -9.81
CA GLY A 85 12.75 12.97 -8.51
C GLY A 85 11.43 12.20 -8.56
N ASN A 86 10.36 12.74 -7.96
CA ASN A 86 9.10 12.00 -7.93
C ASN A 86 8.48 11.94 -9.34
N PHE A 87 8.08 10.75 -9.79
CA PHE A 87 7.49 10.55 -11.11
C PHE A 87 6.18 11.32 -11.29
N LEU A 88 5.42 11.50 -10.20
CA LEU A 88 4.18 12.29 -10.19
C LEU A 88 4.43 13.79 -10.35
N THR A 89 5.65 14.25 -10.06
CA THR A 89 6.01 15.68 -10.12
C THR A 89 6.55 16.13 -11.49
N LYS A 90 6.47 15.28 -12.52
CA LYS A 90 7.02 15.57 -13.85
C LYS A 90 6.14 16.45 -14.74
N LYS A 91 4.82 16.39 -14.58
CA LYS A 91 3.86 17.20 -15.35
C LYS A 91 2.89 17.89 -14.41
N TYR A 92 2.55 19.13 -14.74
CA TYR A 92 1.59 19.95 -14.01
C TYR A 92 0.16 19.68 -14.50
N ASN A 93 -0.36 18.48 -14.22
CA ASN A 93 -1.71 18.05 -14.60
C ASN A 93 -2.56 17.78 -13.34
N TYR A 94 -3.88 17.95 -13.43
CA TYR A 94 -4.82 17.70 -12.33
C TYR A 94 -4.75 16.24 -11.85
N ILE A 95 -4.62 15.28 -12.77
CA ILE A 95 -4.47 13.86 -12.44
C ILE A 95 -3.20 13.62 -11.61
N ASN A 96 -2.09 14.26 -12.00
CA ASN A 96 -0.83 14.14 -11.27
C ASN A 96 -0.91 14.79 -9.89
N LEU A 97 -1.58 15.94 -9.76
CA LEU A 97 -1.81 16.60 -8.48
C LEU A 97 -2.66 15.72 -7.56
N LEU A 98 -3.74 15.12 -8.06
CA LEU A 98 -4.62 14.23 -7.30
C LEU A 98 -3.86 12.97 -6.84
N LEU A 99 -3.14 12.31 -7.75
CA LEU A 99 -2.33 11.14 -7.42
C LEU A 99 -1.20 11.48 -6.43
N PHE A 100 -0.60 12.67 -6.55
CA PHE A 100 0.44 13.15 -5.63
C PHE A 100 -0.12 13.42 -4.22
N GLN A 101 -1.30 14.03 -4.12
CA GLN A 101 -2.01 14.19 -2.85
C GLN A 101 -2.38 12.84 -2.24
N GLY A 102 -2.92 11.92 -3.04
CA GLY A 102 -3.23 10.56 -2.61
C GLY A 102 -2.00 9.78 -2.12
N PHE A 103 -0.86 9.92 -2.79
CA PHE A 103 0.41 9.31 -2.38
C PHE A 103 0.93 9.85 -1.04
N ARG A 104 0.58 11.09 -0.68
CA ARG A 104 1.00 11.74 0.57
C ARG A 104 0.15 11.32 1.77
N VAL A 105 -1.15 11.08 1.60
CA VAL A 105 -2.06 10.77 2.73
C VAL A 105 -1.59 9.59 3.60
N PRO A 106 -1.15 8.43 3.05
CA PRO A 106 -0.61 7.34 3.86
C PRO A 106 0.72 7.68 4.55
N ARG A 107 1.55 8.55 3.95
CA ARG A 107 2.85 8.97 4.49
C ARG A 107 2.69 9.88 5.72
N ASP A 108 1.67 10.73 5.70
CA ASP A 108 1.41 11.71 6.76
C ASP A 108 0.76 11.07 8.01
N LYS A 109 0.13 9.88 7.87
CA LYS A 109 -0.36 9.11 9.02
C LYS A 109 0.83 8.46 9.75
N TYR A 110 1.12 9.02 10.92
CA TYR A 110 2.12 8.77 11.98
C TYR A 110 2.94 7.45 12.05
N THR A 111 2.53 6.34 11.44
CA THR A 111 3.19 5.02 11.57
C THR A 111 4.42 4.85 10.66
N ILE A 112 4.47 5.48 9.48
CA ILE A 112 5.62 5.36 8.54
C ILE A 112 6.73 6.37 8.86
N LYS A 113 6.39 7.49 9.52
CA LYS A 113 7.35 8.51 9.94
C LYS A 113 8.44 7.95 10.84
N VAL A 114 8.09 7.10 11.82
CA VAL A 114 9.04 6.53 12.79
C VAL A 114 10.05 5.59 12.13
N PHE A 115 9.61 4.72 11.20
CA PHE A 115 10.51 3.80 10.51
C PHE A 115 11.49 4.52 9.57
N PHE A 116 11.04 5.57 8.88
CA PHE A 116 11.90 6.40 8.03
C PHE A 116 12.78 7.38 8.83
N MET A 117 12.34 7.77 10.04
CA MET A 117 13.07 8.64 10.96
C MET A 117 14.35 7.99 11.51
N LEU A 118 14.38 6.66 11.66
CA LEU A 118 15.58 5.93 12.09
C LEU A 118 16.71 5.93 11.05
N ILE A 119 16.42 6.16 9.76
CA ILE A 119 17.39 6.01 8.66
C ILE A 119 17.93 7.37 8.14
N ALA A 120 17.28 8.52 8.39
CA ALA A 120 17.66 9.76 7.73
C ALA A 120 17.35 11.05 8.50
N THR A 121 18.19 11.41 9.47
CA THR A 121 17.97 12.56 10.37
C THR A 121 18.16 13.96 9.75
N LEU A 122 18.62 14.10 8.48
CA LEU A 122 18.87 15.43 7.88
C LEU A 122 18.25 15.68 6.50
N ARG A 123 17.62 14.69 5.84
CA ARG A 123 17.10 14.84 4.46
C ARG A 123 15.60 15.15 4.35
N ILE A 124 14.86 15.14 5.46
CA ILE A 124 13.39 15.22 5.46
C ILE A 124 12.89 16.67 5.39
N PHE A 125 13.49 17.60 6.15
CA PHE A 125 13.05 19.01 6.14
C PHE A 125 13.08 19.66 4.74
N LYS A 126 14.11 19.41 3.92
CA LYS A 126 14.17 19.92 2.54
C LYS A 126 13.15 19.26 1.60
N LYS A 127 12.77 18.00 1.84
CA LYS A 127 11.80 17.28 0.98
C LYS A 127 10.37 17.71 1.27
N ASP A 128 10.00 17.90 2.52
CA ASP A 128 8.64 18.32 2.89
C ASP A 128 8.34 19.74 2.38
N SER A 129 9.32 20.64 2.41
CA SER A 129 9.21 21.96 1.78
C SER A 129 9.00 21.86 0.27
N PHE A 130 9.78 21.03 -0.43
CA PHE A 130 9.66 20.87 -1.89
C PHE A 130 8.29 20.32 -2.31
N GLU A 131 7.76 19.33 -1.59
CA GLU A 131 6.44 18.75 -1.89
C GLU A 131 5.30 19.76 -1.67
N PHE A 132 5.42 20.62 -0.66
CA PHE A 132 4.49 21.73 -0.44
C PHE A 132 4.57 22.79 -1.54
N PHE A 133 5.78 23.23 -1.91
CA PHE A 133 5.98 24.17 -3.02
C PHE A 133 5.45 23.63 -4.35
N PHE A 134 5.63 22.33 -4.63
CA PHE A 134 5.09 21.71 -5.83
C PHE A 134 3.56 21.83 -5.90
N ILE A 135 2.84 21.59 -4.80
CA ILE A 135 1.38 21.72 -4.76
C ILE A 135 0.96 23.17 -5.02
N GLN A 136 1.63 24.14 -4.39
CA GLN A 136 1.33 25.56 -4.58
C GLN A 136 1.55 25.98 -6.04
N ILE A 137 2.69 25.62 -6.64
CA ILE A 137 3.00 25.93 -8.04
C ILE A 137 1.97 25.30 -8.98
N ASN A 138 1.59 24.03 -8.76
CA ASN A 138 0.54 23.40 -9.58
C ASN A 138 -0.78 24.14 -9.47
N HIS A 139 -1.16 24.56 -8.26
CA HIS A 139 -2.41 25.27 -8.05
C HIS A 139 -2.40 26.65 -8.75
N SER A 140 -1.29 27.39 -8.64
CA SER A 140 -1.09 28.64 -9.38
C SER A 140 -1.16 28.44 -10.90
N TYR A 141 -0.48 27.41 -11.43
CA TYR A 141 -0.52 27.07 -12.85
C TYR A 141 -1.95 26.72 -13.32
N MET A 142 -2.74 26.03 -12.50
CA MET A 142 -4.14 25.73 -12.80
C MET A 142 -5.02 26.98 -12.81
N TYR A 143 -4.77 27.94 -11.91
CA TYR A 143 -5.48 29.22 -11.93
C TYR A 143 -5.16 30.05 -13.17
N GLU A 144 -3.97 29.91 -13.73
CA GLU A 144 -3.58 30.57 -14.98
C GLU A 144 -4.25 29.92 -16.20
N LEU A 145 -4.28 28.58 -16.26
CA LEU A 145 -4.93 27.81 -17.34
C LEU A 145 -6.45 27.95 -17.36
N TYR A 146 -7.08 28.00 -16.17
CA TYR A 146 -8.52 28.07 -16.02
C TYR A 146 -8.88 29.27 -15.14
N PRO A 147 -8.76 30.50 -15.66
CA PRO A 147 -9.01 31.71 -14.89
C PRO A 147 -10.49 31.78 -14.53
N ILE A 148 -10.76 31.92 -13.23
CA ILE A 148 -12.11 32.12 -12.72
C ILE A 148 -12.32 33.63 -12.63
N PRO A 149 -13.30 34.21 -13.35
CA PRO A 149 -13.56 35.64 -13.30
C PRO A 149 -13.98 36.04 -11.88
N ARG A 150 -13.35 37.10 -11.36
CA ARG A 150 -13.66 37.64 -10.03
C ARG A 150 -15.07 38.24 -10.04
N GLY A 151 -15.84 38.00 -8.98
CA GLY A 151 -17.20 38.52 -8.83
C GLY A 151 -18.30 37.70 -9.52
N VAL A 152 -17.98 36.63 -10.25
CA VAL A 152 -18.98 35.78 -10.91
C VAL A 152 -19.45 34.66 -9.98
N LYS A 153 -20.77 34.46 -9.90
CA LYS A 153 -21.39 33.38 -9.12
C LYS A 153 -20.93 32.01 -9.65
N LYS A 154 -20.31 31.19 -8.78
CA LYS A 154 -19.98 29.80 -9.11
C LYS A 154 -21.25 28.98 -9.38
N LYS A 155 -21.20 28.10 -10.38
CA LYS A 155 -22.30 27.19 -10.76
C LYS A 155 -22.80 26.40 -9.54
N ALA A 156 -24.12 26.30 -9.41
CA ALA A 156 -24.77 25.59 -8.29
C ALA A 156 -24.30 24.14 -8.18
N MET A 157 -24.15 23.45 -9.33
CA MET A 157 -23.66 22.06 -9.39
C MET A 157 -22.31 21.87 -8.70
N VAL A 158 -21.38 22.82 -8.79
CA VAL A 158 -20.06 22.72 -8.15
C VAL A 158 -20.19 22.89 -6.62
N LYS A 159 -21.09 23.77 -6.17
CA LYS A 159 -21.33 24.01 -4.73
C LYS A 159 -22.02 22.82 -4.07
N TYR A 160 -23.15 22.39 -4.63
CA TYR A 160 -23.93 21.29 -4.10
C TYR A 160 -23.26 19.93 -4.34
N GLY A 161 -22.52 19.76 -5.43
CA GLY A 161 -21.75 18.55 -5.68
C GLY A 161 -20.61 18.38 -4.68
N ALA A 162 -19.77 19.41 -4.49
CA ALA A 162 -18.67 19.34 -3.53
C ALA A 162 -19.17 19.23 -2.07
N GLY A 163 -20.16 20.06 -1.69
CA GLY A 163 -20.76 20.01 -0.36
C GLY A 163 -21.51 18.70 -0.10
N GLY A 164 -22.30 18.23 -1.06
CA GLY A 164 -23.05 16.98 -0.97
C GLY A 164 -22.15 15.75 -0.87
N LEU A 165 -21.05 15.71 -1.64
CA LEU A 165 -20.04 14.66 -1.51
C LEU A 165 -19.43 14.63 -0.10
N LEU A 166 -19.14 15.80 0.47
CA LEU A 166 -18.56 15.92 1.81
C LEU A 166 -19.53 15.43 2.89
N VAL A 167 -20.79 15.84 2.81
CA VAL A 167 -21.87 15.38 3.71
C VAL A 167 -22.10 13.87 3.57
N PHE A 168 -22.15 13.35 2.35
CA PHE A 168 -22.31 11.92 2.08
C PHE A 168 -21.18 11.07 2.68
N LEU A 169 -19.93 11.49 2.48
CA LEU A 169 -18.77 10.83 3.09
C LEU A 169 -18.84 10.85 4.62
N LEU A 170 -19.31 11.95 5.20
CA LEU A 170 -19.49 12.08 6.65
C LEU A 170 -20.55 11.10 7.17
N ILE A 171 -21.68 10.95 6.46
CA ILE A 171 -22.72 9.97 6.80
C ILE A 171 -22.14 8.55 6.77
N ILE A 172 -21.39 8.19 5.72
CA ILE A 172 -20.73 6.88 5.64
C ILE A 172 -19.80 6.66 6.83
N ILE A 173 -18.94 7.62 7.17
CA ILE A 173 -17.99 7.46 8.28
C ILE A 173 -18.70 7.22 9.61
N ILE A 174 -19.85 7.86 9.84
CA ILE A 174 -20.63 7.69 11.08
C ILE A 174 -21.44 6.39 11.06
N TRP A 175 -22.11 6.08 9.95
CA TRP A 175 -23.07 4.96 9.87
C TRP A 175 -22.42 3.61 9.54
N PHE A 176 -21.33 3.60 8.77
CA PHE A 176 -20.67 2.36 8.37
C PHE A 176 -20.17 1.51 9.55
N PRO A 177 -19.53 2.07 10.60
CA PRO A 177 -19.14 1.29 11.77
C PRO A 177 -20.34 0.68 12.51
N LEU A 178 -21.46 1.41 12.59
CA LEU A 178 -22.69 0.93 13.23
C LEU A 178 -23.28 -0.25 12.46
N LEU A 179 -23.34 -0.15 11.13
CA LEU A 179 -23.78 -1.24 10.25
C LEU A 179 -22.83 -2.45 10.33
N PHE A 180 -21.53 -2.20 10.38
CA PHE A 180 -20.51 -3.25 10.47
C PHE A 180 -20.60 -4.02 11.79
N MET A 181 -20.78 -3.33 12.93
CA MET A 181 -20.97 -4.00 14.23
C MET A 181 -22.22 -4.87 14.25
N SER A 182 -23.30 -4.45 13.60
CA SER A 182 -24.52 -5.26 13.46
C SER A 182 -24.30 -6.55 12.65
N LEU A 183 -23.46 -6.48 11.60
CA LEU A 183 -23.08 -7.63 10.78
C LEU A 183 -22.12 -8.60 11.48
N VAL A 184 -21.24 -8.10 12.34
CA VAL A 184 -20.27 -8.95 13.08
C VAL A 184 -20.95 -9.68 14.24
N ASN A 185 -21.96 -9.08 14.86
CA ASN A 185 -22.66 -9.66 16.01
C ASN A 185 -23.67 -10.77 15.65
N THR A 186 -23.85 -11.12 14.38
CA THR A 186 -24.82 -12.13 13.93
C THR A 186 -24.27 -13.57 13.90
N ALA A 187 -23.01 -13.81 14.28
CA ALA A 187 -22.36 -15.12 14.18
C ALA A 187 -22.23 -15.90 15.52
N GLY A 188 -23.15 -15.70 16.46
CA GLY A 188 -23.23 -16.52 17.66
C GLY A 188 -24.06 -17.78 17.41
N LEU A 189 -23.42 -18.88 17.01
CA LEU A 189 -24.10 -20.19 17.04
C LEU A 189 -24.16 -20.67 18.50
N PRO A 190 -25.31 -21.15 18.99
CA PRO A 190 -25.38 -21.75 20.32
C PRO A 190 -24.51 -23.01 20.35
N ASN A 191 -23.45 -23.00 21.18
CA ASN A 191 -22.58 -24.16 21.38
C ASN A 191 -23.14 -25.01 22.52
N HIS A 192 -24.03 -25.95 22.18
CA HIS A 192 -24.55 -26.89 23.16
C HIS A 192 -23.43 -27.86 23.60
N PRO A 193 -23.19 -28.04 24.91
CA PRO A 193 -22.22 -29.03 25.38
C PRO A 193 -22.66 -30.42 24.90
N ILE A 194 -21.76 -31.11 24.21
CA ILE A 194 -22.02 -32.45 23.67
C ILE A 194 -21.92 -33.48 24.79
N ASP A 195 -20.90 -33.33 25.65
CA ASP A 195 -20.70 -34.16 26.82
C ASP A 195 -20.21 -33.29 27.99
N ALA A 196 -20.60 -33.68 29.21
CA ALA A 196 -20.14 -33.07 30.45
C ALA A 196 -19.70 -34.17 31.41
N THR A 197 -18.41 -34.23 31.71
CA THR A 197 -17.85 -35.15 32.69
C THR A 197 -17.73 -34.46 34.04
N ILE A 198 -18.39 -35.03 35.05
CA ILE A 198 -18.32 -34.55 36.43
C ILE A 198 -17.54 -35.59 37.22
N GLU A 199 -16.35 -35.20 37.67
CA GLU A 199 -15.52 -36.03 38.54
C GLU A 199 -15.62 -35.50 39.97
N ILE A 200 -16.00 -36.37 40.89
CA ILE A 200 -16.07 -36.07 42.32
C ILE A 200 -14.98 -36.89 42.99
N ALA A 201 -13.86 -36.24 43.29
CA ALA A 201 -12.75 -36.85 44.01
C ALA A 201 -12.78 -36.44 45.49
N MET A 202 -12.67 -37.41 46.40
CA MET A 202 -12.45 -37.16 47.82
C MET A 202 -11.00 -37.50 48.15
N GLY A 203 -10.20 -36.45 48.41
CA GLY A 203 -8.89 -36.48 49.05
C GLY A 203 -8.00 -37.70 48.80
N GLY A 204 -7.16 -37.63 47.76
CA GLY A 204 -5.96 -38.48 47.63
C GLY A 204 -6.16 -39.86 47.04
N TYR A 205 -7.39 -40.28 46.76
CA TYR A 205 -7.66 -41.51 46.01
C TYR A 205 -8.45 -41.18 44.74
N GLN A 206 -8.01 -41.78 43.63
CA GLN A 206 -8.71 -41.74 42.34
C GLN A 206 -10.04 -42.47 42.41
#